data_AF-A0A970N6W3-F1
#
_entry.id   AF-A0A970N6W3-F1
#
_cell.length_a   1.000
_cell.length_b   1.000
_cell.length_c   1.000
_cell.angle_alpha   90.00
_cell.angle_beta   90.00
_cell.angle_gamma   90.00
#
_symmetry.space_group_name_H-M   'P 1'
#
loop_
_entity.id
_entity.type
_entity.pdbx_description
1 polymer ?
#
loop_
_entity_poly.entity_id
_entity_poly.type
_entity_poly.pdbx_seq_one_letter_code
_entity_poly.pdbx_strand_id
1 'polypeptide(L)'
;MPLNSRIRITITLPDDYTSHVICCVTTDGKVKILRSTVTGGKISFETEHTSYYVLAEKIKCGFPQTGDNANLLLYIALMVFSTGIILMCKHLENAQG
;
A
#
# COMPACT_ATOMS: atom_id res chain seq x y z
N MET A 1 19.27 37.86 -20.56
CA MET A 1 18.55 37.79 -19.27
C MET A 1 18.11 36.34 -19.08
N PRO A 2 18.48 35.66 -17.98
CA PRO A 2 17.95 34.32 -17.74
C PRO A 2 16.45 34.46 -17.43
N LEU A 3 15.61 33.80 -18.22
CA LEU A 3 14.18 33.82 -18.04
C LEU A 3 13.85 33.03 -16.77
N ASN A 4 13.56 33.73 -15.67
CA ASN A 4 13.09 33.17 -14.41
C ASN A 4 11.62 32.69 -14.59
N SER A 5 11.42 31.76 -15.52
CA SER A 5 10.12 31.30 -16.02
C SER A 5 9.65 30.11 -15.21
N ARG A 6 9.27 30.38 -13.97
CA ARG A 6 8.52 29.38 -13.22
C ARG A 6 7.11 29.31 -13.80
N ILE A 7 6.77 28.16 -14.38
CA ILE A 7 5.47 27.86 -14.97
C ILE A 7 4.62 27.16 -13.91
N ARG A 8 3.40 27.63 -13.74
CA ARG A 8 2.40 26.96 -12.91
C ARG A 8 1.46 26.16 -13.79
N ILE A 9 1.40 24.85 -13.56
CA ILE A 9 0.50 23.94 -14.25
C ILE A 9 -0.65 23.59 -13.29
N THR A 10 -1.88 23.63 -13.80
CA THR A 10 -3.09 23.30 -13.03
C THR A 10 -3.90 22.25 -13.79
N ILE A 11 -4.26 21.16 -13.12
CA ILE A 11 -5.02 20.05 -13.69
C ILE A 11 -6.30 19.89 -12.86
N THR A 12 -7.44 19.80 -13.54
CA THR A 12 -8.72 19.45 -12.89
C THR A 12 -8.74 17.96 -12.59
N LEU A 13 -9.05 17.62 -11.34
CA LEU A 13 -9.13 16.25 -10.87
C LEU A 13 -10.56 15.73 -10.99
N PRO A 14 -10.75 14.45 -11.33
CA PRO A 14 -12.01 13.74 -11.11
C PRO A 14 -12.35 13.67 -9.61
N ASP A 15 -13.65 13.59 -9.28
CA ASP A 15 -14.15 13.63 -7.89
C ASP A 15 -13.70 12.43 -7.03
N ASP A 16 -13.35 11.31 -7.64
CA ASP A 16 -12.91 10.07 -6.99
C ASP A 16 -11.39 10.00 -6.78
N TYR A 17 -10.63 10.99 -7.24
CA TYR A 17 -9.17 10.95 -7.26
C TYR A 17 -8.55 11.53 -5.98
N THR A 18 -8.48 10.73 -4.92
CA THR A 18 -8.10 11.21 -3.56
C THR A 18 -6.62 11.09 -3.20
N SER A 19 -5.86 10.22 -3.88
CA SER A 19 -4.46 9.93 -3.56
C SER A 19 -3.51 10.38 -4.67
N HIS A 20 -3.60 11.63 -5.09
CA HIS A 20 -2.79 12.21 -6.18
C HIS A 20 -1.31 12.44 -5.83
N VAL A 21 -0.43 12.14 -6.80
CA VAL A 21 0.97 12.54 -6.81
C VAL A 21 1.36 13.03 -8.21
N ILE A 22 2.13 14.13 -8.27
CA ILE A 22 2.75 14.58 -9.52
C ILE A 22 4.19 14.10 -9.55
N CYS A 23 4.56 13.46 -10.66
CA CYS A 23 5.90 12.96 -10.92
C CYS A 23 6.44 13.57 -12.20
N CYS A 24 7.74 13.85 -12.27
CA CYS A 24 8.44 14.07 -13.52
C CYS A 24 9.47 12.98 -13.77
N VAL A 25 9.67 12.64 -15.04
CA VAL A 25 10.77 11.78 -15.47
C VAL A 25 11.94 12.70 -15.84
N THR A 26 13.05 12.55 -15.13
CA THR A 26 14.28 13.29 -15.40
C THR A 26 15.02 12.68 -16.59
N THR A 27 15.95 13.43 -17.17
CA THR A 27 16.72 13.00 -18.34
C THR A 27 17.59 11.76 -18.10
N ASP A 28 17.91 11.46 -16.83
CA ASP A 28 18.61 10.24 -16.40
C ASP A 28 17.64 9.06 -16.12
N GLY A 29 16.37 9.18 -16.51
CA GLY A 29 15.37 8.13 -16.38
C GLY A 29 14.81 7.94 -14.97
N LYS A 30 15.14 8.82 -14.02
CA LYS A 30 14.61 8.73 -12.65
C LYS A 30 13.24 9.41 -12.54
N VAL A 31 12.45 8.93 -11.58
CA VAL A 31 11.17 9.54 -11.23
C VAL A 31 11.39 10.46 -10.03
N LYS A 32 11.03 11.74 -10.18
CA LYS A 32 11.06 12.71 -9.09
C LYS A 32 9.65 13.16 -8.77
N ILE A 33 9.27 13.03 -7.50
CA ILE A 33 7.99 13.54 -6.99
C ILE A 33 8.09 15.05 -6.84
N LEU A 34 7.10 15.76 -7.36
CA LEU A 34 6.99 17.21 -7.26
C LEU A 34 6.05 17.59 -6.11
N ARG A 35 6.36 18.72 -5.47
CA ARG A 35 5.44 19.33 -4.51
C ARG A 35 4.27 19.93 -5.28
N SER A 36 3.06 19.60 -4.84
CA SER A 36 1.82 20.06 -5.45
C SER A 36 0.80 20.39 -4.38
N THR A 37 -0.11 21.31 -4.68
CA THR A 37 -1.20 21.72 -3.81
C THR A 37 -2.52 21.36 -4.46
N VAL A 38 -3.46 20.83 -3.67
CA VAL A 38 -4.83 20.54 -4.14
C VAL A 38 -5.79 21.53 -3.51
N THR A 39 -6.60 22.20 -4.34
CA THR A 39 -7.60 23.18 -3.88
C THR A 39 -8.77 23.17 -4.86
N GLY A 40 -10.00 22.98 -4.34
CA GLY A 40 -11.23 23.03 -5.14
C GLY A 40 -11.24 22.05 -6.32
N GLY A 41 -10.83 20.79 -6.09
CA GLY A 41 -10.80 19.76 -7.14
C GLY A 41 -9.72 19.97 -8.20
N LYS A 42 -8.74 20.84 -7.95
CA LYS A 42 -7.63 21.10 -8.88
C LYS A 42 -6.30 20.89 -8.19
N ILE A 43 -5.38 20.21 -8.87
CA ILE A 43 -3.99 20.08 -8.45
C ILE A 43 -3.13 21.11 -9.18
N SER A 44 -2.29 21.82 -8.45
CA SER A 44 -1.35 22.81 -8.97
C SER A 44 0.08 22.45 -8.58
N PHE A 45 1.03 22.62 -9.50
CA PHE A 45 2.45 22.53 -9.22
C PHE A 45 3.24 23.54 -10.06
N GLU A 46 4.43 23.88 -9.58
CA GLU A 46 5.34 24.80 -10.25
C GLU A 46 6.53 24.04 -10.82
N THR A 47 7.00 24.47 -11.99
CA THR A 47 8.19 23.92 -12.63
C THR A 47 8.91 24.95 -13.48
N GLU A 48 10.21 24.77 -13.66
CA GLU A 48 11.07 25.62 -14.47
C GLU A 48 11.44 24.93 -15.80
N HIS A 49 10.96 23.71 -16.01
CA HIS A 49 11.25 22.90 -17.19
C HIS A 49 9.98 22.51 -17.94
N THR A 50 10.03 22.53 -19.26
CA THR A 50 9.02 21.91 -20.12
C THR A 50 9.36 20.43 -20.32
N SER A 51 9.10 19.62 -19.29
CA SER A 51 9.34 18.17 -19.28
C SER A 51 8.03 17.39 -19.31
N TYR A 52 8.12 16.07 -19.40
CA TYR A 52 6.96 15.19 -19.22
C TYR A 52 6.59 15.08 -17.73
N TYR A 53 5.32 15.32 -17.44
CA TYR A 53 4.74 15.22 -16.11
C TYR A 53 3.64 14.15 -16.10
N VAL A 54 3.60 13.36 -15.04
CA VAL A 54 2.62 12.30 -14.84
C VAL A 54 1.85 12.61 -13.57
N LEU A 55 0.54 12.67 -13.67
CA LEU A 55 -0.36 12.59 -12.53
C LEU A 55 -0.65 11.11 -12.26
N ALA A 56 -0.25 10.63 -11.10
CA ALA A 56 -0.41 9.24 -10.69
C ALA A 56 -1.18 9.15 -9.37
N GLU A 57 -1.77 7.98 -9.11
CA GLU A 57 -2.39 7.68 -7.84
C GLU A 57 -1.37 6.97 -6.95
N LYS A 58 -1.12 7.52 -5.77
CA LYS A 58 -0.32 6.87 -4.74
C LYS A 58 -1.17 5.75 -4.15
N ILE A 59 -1.05 4.57 -4.74
CA ILE A 59 -1.58 3.35 -4.16
C ILE A 59 -0.95 3.21 -2.78
N LYS A 60 -1.78 3.17 -1.73
CA LYS A 60 -1.34 2.70 -0.43
C LYS A 60 -1.02 1.22 -0.62
N CYS A 61 0.24 0.90 -0.91
CA CYS A 61 0.74 -0.45 -0.70
C CYS A 61 0.56 -0.71 0.79
N GLY A 62 -0.53 -1.38 1.16
CA GLY A 62 -0.54 -2.15 2.39
C GLY A 62 0.69 -3.03 2.31
N PHE A 63 1.57 -2.94 3.31
CA PHE A 63 2.69 -3.87 3.39
C PHE A 63 2.11 -5.29 3.23
N PRO A 64 2.65 -6.14 2.34
CA PRO A 64 2.23 -7.52 2.30
C PRO A 64 2.51 -8.09 3.69
N GLN A 65 1.45 -8.37 4.45
CA GLN A 65 1.58 -9.01 5.75
C GLN A 65 1.85 -10.49 5.50
N THR A 66 3.10 -10.82 5.23
CA THR A 66 3.55 -12.21 5.17
C THR A 66 3.74 -12.72 6.59
N GLY A 67 3.08 -13.82 6.96
CA GLY A 67 3.07 -14.34 8.33
C GLY A 67 1.82 -13.95 9.13
N ASP A 68 0.65 -13.89 8.47
CA ASP A 68 -0.62 -13.73 9.17
C ASP A 68 -0.92 -14.95 10.05
N ASN A 69 -0.72 -14.77 11.36
CA ASN A 69 -0.91 -15.78 12.39
C ASN A 69 -2.29 -15.66 13.06
N ALA A 70 -3.26 -14.96 12.44
CA ALA A 70 -4.59 -14.73 13.02
C ALA A 70 -5.27 -16.01 13.54
N ASN A 71 -4.99 -17.16 12.91
CA ASN A 71 -5.56 -18.46 13.29
C ASN A 71 -4.58 -19.40 13.99
N LEU A 72 -3.37 -18.95 14.34
CA LEU A 72 -2.35 -19.80 14.98
C LEU A 72 -2.84 -20.37 16.31
N LEU A 73 -3.55 -19.55 17.10
CA LEU A 73 -4.13 -19.97 18.38
C LEU A 73 -5.24 -21.01 18.20
N LEU A 74 -6.02 -20.91 17.12
CA LEU A 74 -7.03 -21.90 16.75
C LEU A 74 -6.39 -23.25 16.38
N TYR A 75 -5.33 -23.24 15.58
CA TYR A 75 -4.59 -24.46 15.23
C TYR A 75 -3.95 -25.12 16.45
N ILE A 76 -3.34 -24.34 17.35
CA ILE A 76 -2.77 -24.87 18.60
C ILE A 76 -3.88 -25.51 19.45
N ALA A 77 -5.04 -24.86 19.58
CA ALA A 77 -6.16 -25.42 20.33
C ALA A 77 -6.63 -26.75 19.74
N LEU A 78 -6.81 -26.84 18.41
CA LEU A 78 -7.22 -28.07 17.72
C LEU A 78 -6.21 -29.21 17.92
N MET A 79 -4.92 -28.92 17.93
CA MET A 79 -3.87 -29.91 18.18
C MET A 79 -3.92 -30.44 19.61
N VAL A 80 -4.16 -29.58 20.60
CA VAL A 80 -4.32 -30.00 22.00
C VAL A 80 -5.60 -30.83 22.20
N PHE A 81 -6.71 -30.41 21.58
CA PHE A 81 -7.96 -31.18 21.65
C PHE A 81 -7.84 -32.56 20.99
N SER A 82 -7.27 -32.63 19.79
CA SER A 82 -7.10 -33.90 19.07
C SER A 82 -6.18 -34.86 19.81
N THR A 83 -5.04 -34.39 20.33
CA THR A 83 -4.14 -35.23 21.13
C THR A 83 -4.78 -35.69 22.44
N GLY A 84 -5.57 -34.84 23.11
CA GLY A 84 -6.34 -35.22 24.29
C GLY A 84 -7.36 -36.33 24.03
N ILE A 85 -8.09 -36.25 22.90
CA ILE A 85 -9.03 -37.30 22.48
C ILE A 85 -8.30 -38.62 22.23
N ILE A 86 -7.17 -38.59 21.51
CA ILE A 86 -6.39 -39.80 21.20
C ILE A 86 -5.89 -40.47 22.49
N LEU A 87 -5.40 -39.70 23.46
CA LEU A 87 -4.94 -40.23 24.75
C LEU A 87 -6.07 -40.84 25.57
N MET A 88 -7.25 -40.20 25.58
CA MET A 88 -8.45 -40.74 26.23
C MET A 88 -8.91 -42.06 25.58
N CYS A 89 -8.97 -42.12 24.25
CA CYS A 89 -9.29 -43.35 23.53
C CYS A 89 -8.31 -44.47 23.88
N LYS A 90 -7.00 -44.17 23.93
CA LYS A 90 -5.97 -45.14 24.31
C LYS A 90 -6.10 -45.59 25.77
N HIS A 91 -6.44 -44.70 26.68
CA HIS A 91 -6.65 -45.05 28.08
C HIS A 91 -7.87 -45.96 28.28
N LEU A 92 -8.96 -45.71 27.55
CA LEU A 92 -10.16 -46.56 27.57
C LEU A 92 -9.88 -47.95 26.97
N GLU A 93 -9.14 -48.03 25.86
CA GLU A 93 -8.72 -49.30 25.25
C GLU A 93 -7.90 -50.15 26.23
N ASN A 94 -6.97 -49.52 26.96
CA ASN A 94 -6.14 -50.20 27.96
C ASN A 94 -6.89 -50.55 29.25
N ALA A 95 -8.03 -49.91 29.55
CA ALA A 95 -8.83 -50.21 30.73
C ALA A 95 -9.86 -51.34 30.49
N GLN A 96 -10.06 -51.74 29.22
CA GLN A 96 -11.00 -52.79 28.81
C GLN A 96 -10.31 -54.12 28.45
N GLY A 97 -8.97 -54.20 28.49
CA GLY A 97 -8.18 -55.42 28.26
C GLY A 97 -7.46 -55.88 29.52
#